data_AF-A0A620K9M4-F1
#
_entry.id   AF-A0A620K9M4-F1
#
_cell.length_a   1.000
_cell.length_b   1.000
_cell.length_c   1.000
_cell.angle_alpha   90.00
_cell.angle_beta   90.00
_cell.angle_gamma   90.00
#
_symmetry.space_group_name_H-M   'P 1'
#
loop_
_entity.id
_entity.type
_entity.pdbx_description
1 polymer ?
#
loop_
_entity_poly.entity_id
_entity_poly.type
_entity_poly.pdbx_seq_one_letter_code
_entity_poly.pdbx_strand_id
1 'polypeptide(L)'
;MKNFIAYVVSILRKGLPHVRHGKSEWIVNHTGYLRFQAEVREDENGHFHAVINKRIGWMHPRHERVVDCGTFPSFHHAMDAAYRQALELAHLRYAWALAE
;
A
#
# COMPACT_ATOMS: atom_id res chain seq x y z
N MET A 1 23.00 -27.65 -21.58
CA MET A 1 23.26 -26.64 -20.51
C MET A 1 22.20 -25.52 -20.43
N LYS A 2 21.75 -24.92 -21.55
CA LYS A 2 20.73 -23.84 -21.54
C LYS A 2 19.38 -24.22 -20.89
N ASN A 3 18.91 -25.46 -21.09
CA ASN A 3 17.62 -25.91 -20.57
C ASN A 3 17.61 -26.09 -19.03
N PHE A 4 18.77 -26.40 -18.43
CA PHE A 4 18.89 -26.58 -16.99
C PHE A 4 18.78 -25.24 -16.25
N ILE A 5 19.43 -24.19 -16.79
CA ILE A 5 19.32 -22.83 -16.24
C ILE A 5 17.88 -22.32 -16.36
N ALA A 6 17.22 -22.52 -17.50
CA ALA A 6 15.82 -22.13 -17.68
C ALA A 6 14.87 -22.85 -16.70
N TYR A 7 15.12 -24.14 -16.43
CA TYR A 7 14.33 -24.95 -15.50
C TYR A 7 14.53 -24.51 -14.05
N VAL A 8 15.78 -24.26 -13.64
CA VAL A 8 16.13 -23.76 -12.30
C VAL A 8 15.57 -22.36 -12.06
N VAL A 9 15.62 -21.46 -13.05
CA VAL A 9 15.02 -20.12 -12.97
C VAL A 9 13.49 -20.18 -12.86
N SER A 10 12.84 -21.10 -13.56
CA SER A 10 11.40 -21.37 -13.46
C SER A 10 11.00 -21.81 -12.05
N ILE A 11 11.77 -22.72 -11.45
CA ILE A 11 11.51 -23.22 -10.09
C ILE A 11 11.77 -22.12 -9.05
N LEU A 12 12.85 -21.33 -9.21
CA LEU A 12 13.13 -20.17 -8.36
C LEU A 12 12.02 -19.12 -8.44
N ARG A 13 11.48 -18.84 -9.63
CA ARG A 13 10.32 -17.93 -9.80
C ARG A 13 9.03 -18.45 -9.17
N LYS A 14 8.86 -19.77 -9.07
CA LYS A 14 7.71 -20.39 -8.40
C LYS A 14 7.90 -20.53 -6.88
N GLY A 15 9.15 -20.61 -6.42
CA GLY A 15 9.51 -20.83 -5.01
C GLY A 15 9.79 -19.55 -4.20
N LEU A 16 10.08 -18.43 -4.85
CA LEU A 16 10.08 -17.12 -4.21
C LEU A 16 8.64 -16.61 -4.22
N PRO A 17 7.93 -16.52 -3.06
CA PRO A 17 6.64 -15.86 -3.03
C PRO A 17 6.89 -14.46 -3.58
N HIS A 18 6.28 -14.16 -4.72
CA HIS A 18 6.43 -12.88 -5.37
C HIS A 18 5.56 -11.91 -4.60
N VAL A 19 5.90 -11.65 -3.31
CA VAL A 19 5.12 -10.80 -2.42
C VAL A 19 5.06 -9.43 -3.06
N ARG A 20 3.98 -9.18 -3.81
CA ARG A 20 3.76 -7.90 -4.46
C ARG A 20 3.35 -6.94 -3.38
N HIS A 21 4.34 -6.23 -2.89
CA HIS A 21 4.19 -5.12 -1.99
C HIS A 21 4.48 -3.84 -2.78
N GLY A 22 3.55 -2.90 -2.71
CA GLY A 22 3.75 -1.57 -3.28
C GLY A 22 3.24 -0.48 -2.36
N LYS A 23 3.87 0.68 -2.48
CA LYS A 23 3.49 1.90 -1.78
C LYS A 23 3.41 3.04 -2.77
N SER A 24 2.44 3.92 -2.59
CA SER A 24 2.42 5.20 -3.29
C SER A 24 3.48 6.15 -2.72
N GLU A 25 3.66 7.29 -3.38
CA GLU A 25 4.26 8.46 -2.74
C GLU A 25 3.40 8.96 -1.56
N TRP A 26 4.00 9.80 -0.72
CA TRP A 26 3.29 10.46 0.37
C TRP A 26 2.45 11.62 -0.17
N ILE A 27 1.15 11.51 -0.01
CA ILE A 27 0.18 12.55 -0.35
C ILE A 27 0.07 13.49 0.83
N VAL A 28 0.43 14.75 0.62
CA VAL A 28 0.41 15.79 1.65
C VAL A 28 -0.95 16.47 1.63
N ASN A 29 -1.53 16.71 2.81
CA ASN A 29 -2.77 17.48 2.90
C ASN A 29 -2.53 18.97 2.60
N HIS A 30 -3.60 19.72 2.33
CA HIS A 30 -3.53 21.16 2.04
C HIS A 30 -2.85 22.02 3.13
N THR A 31 -2.79 21.58 4.41
CA THR A 31 -2.07 22.31 5.47
C THR A 31 -0.58 21.98 5.53
N GLY A 32 -0.10 20.95 4.82
CA GLY A 32 1.29 20.47 4.91
C GLY A 32 1.62 19.62 6.15
N TYR A 33 0.67 19.45 7.07
CA TYR A 33 0.89 18.80 8.37
C TYR A 33 0.62 17.29 8.34
N LEU A 34 -0.40 16.88 7.59
CA LEU A 34 -0.78 15.47 7.47
C LEU A 34 -0.22 14.91 6.16
N ARG A 35 0.21 13.65 6.23
CA ARG A 35 0.67 12.90 5.05
C ARG A 35 0.10 11.50 5.08
N PHE A 36 -0.42 11.07 3.94
CA PHE A 36 -1.06 9.77 3.75
C PHE A 36 -0.32 8.98 2.67
N GLN A 37 -0.30 7.66 2.77
CA GLN A 37 0.33 6.78 1.79
C GLN A 37 -0.52 5.54 1.62
N ALA A 38 -0.88 5.23 0.37
CA ALA A 38 -1.49 3.95 0.03
C ALA A 38 -0.42 2.85 0.08
N GLU A 39 -0.75 1.73 0.70
CA GLU A 39 0.09 0.55 0.79
C GLU A 39 -0.74 -0.69 0.45
N VAL A 40 -0.21 -1.51 -0.45
CA VAL A 40 -0.85 -2.75 -0.87
C VAL A 40 0.12 -3.89 -0.63
N ARG A 41 -0.34 -4.93 0.06
CA ARG A 41 0.41 -6.15 0.31
C ARG A 41 -0.38 -7.35 -0.17
N GLU A 42 0.30 -8.25 -0.86
CA GLU A 42 -0.26 -9.56 -1.18
C GLU A 42 -0.33 -10.44 0.09
N ASP A 43 -1.45 -11.12 0.27
CA ASP A 43 -1.67 -12.10 1.34
C ASP A 43 -1.27 -13.51 0.89
N GLU A 44 -1.35 -14.48 1.80
CA GLU A 44 -0.99 -15.88 1.53
C GLU A 44 -1.91 -16.56 0.51
N ASN A 45 -3.10 -15.99 0.27
CA ASN A 45 -4.09 -16.51 -0.68
C ASN A 45 -3.97 -15.84 -2.06
N GLY A 46 -2.98 -14.97 -2.27
CA GLY A 46 -2.79 -14.23 -3.53
C GLY A 46 -3.76 -13.07 -3.73
N HIS A 47 -4.49 -12.66 -2.68
CA HIS A 47 -5.25 -11.41 -2.70
C HIS A 47 -4.41 -10.24 -2.22
N PHE A 48 -4.87 -9.04 -2.52
CA PHE A 48 -4.16 -7.80 -2.23
C PHE A 48 -4.89 -7.03 -1.15
N HIS A 49 -4.32 -7.00 0.05
CA HIS A 49 -4.80 -6.18 1.16
C HIS A 49 -4.31 -4.75 0.98
N ALA A 50 -5.26 -3.81 0.96
CA ALA A 50 -5.00 -2.40 0.71
C ALA A 50 -5.28 -1.58 1.97
N VAL A 51 -4.33 -0.74 2.36
CA VAL A 51 -4.44 0.09 3.56
C VAL A 51 -3.91 1.49 3.29
N ILE A 52 -4.31 2.43 4.13
CA ILE A 52 -3.72 3.78 4.14
C ILE A 52 -2.95 3.95 5.43
N ASN A 53 -1.71 4.40 5.28
CA ASN A 53 -0.88 4.83 6.40
C ASN A 53 -0.88 6.34 6.51
N LYS A 54 -0.87 6.85 7.73
CA LYS A 54 -0.62 8.25 8.06
C LYS A 54 0.75 8.38 8.69
N ARG A 55 1.52 9.38 8.27
CA ARG A 55 2.78 9.72 8.93
C ARG A 55 2.49 10.45 10.24
N ILE A 56 3.13 10.00 11.31
CA ILE A 56 3.09 10.59 12.65
C ILE A 56 4.52 10.86 13.14
N GLY A 57 4.67 11.82 14.05
CA GLY A 57 5.97 12.18 14.62
C GLY A 57 6.81 13.09 13.72
N TRP A 58 7.33 14.17 14.32
CA TRP A 58 8.14 15.16 13.61
C TRP A 58 9.62 14.73 13.52
N MET A 59 10.26 14.53 14.68
CA MET A 59 11.68 14.14 14.77
C MET A 59 11.93 12.66 14.46
N HIS A 60 10.96 11.79 14.77
CA HIS A 60 11.03 10.36 14.50
C HIS A 60 9.78 9.94 13.72
N PRO A 61 9.83 10.02 12.37
CA PRO A 61 8.70 9.65 11.53
C PRO A 61 8.33 8.20 11.76
N ARG A 62 7.09 7.97 12.19
CA ARG A 62 6.45 6.66 12.24
C ARG A 62 5.23 6.69 11.33
N HIS A 63 4.69 5.53 11.04
CA HIS A 63 3.51 5.40 10.22
C HIS A 63 2.49 4.58 10.99
N GLU A 64 1.27 5.09 11.07
CA GLU A 64 0.14 4.38 11.66
C GLU A 64 -0.83 4.01 10.53
N ARG A 65 -1.38 2.80 10.58
CA ARG A 65 -2.48 2.42 9.69
C ARG A 65 -3.73 3.18 10.15
N VAL A 66 -4.34 3.94 9.25
CA VAL A 66 -5.54 4.75 9.57
C VAL A 66 -6.80 4.24 8.90
N VAL A 67 -6.68 3.59 7.74
CA VAL A 67 -7.82 3.04 7.02
C VAL A 67 -7.45 1.66 6.48
N ASP A 68 -8.38 0.72 6.64
CA ASP A 68 -8.38 -0.55 5.95
C ASP A 68 -9.32 -0.41 4.74
N CYS A 69 -8.76 -0.49 3.53
CA CYS A 69 -9.52 -0.36 2.29
C CYS A 69 -10.09 -1.71 1.84
N GLY A 70 -9.81 -2.79 2.57
CA GLY A 70 -10.23 -4.15 2.27
C GLY A 70 -9.24 -4.91 1.39
N THR A 71 -9.75 -6.01 0.83
CA THR A 71 -8.96 -6.99 0.09
C THR A 71 -9.49 -7.10 -1.34
N PHE A 72 -8.58 -7.15 -2.31
CA PHE A 72 -8.89 -7.12 -3.74
C PHE A 72 -8.22 -8.27 -4.49
N PRO A 73 -8.82 -8.74 -5.61
CA PRO A 73 -8.23 -9.81 -6.43
C PRO A 73 -7.06 -9.34 -7.32
N SER A 74 -6.82 -8.02 -7.41
CA SER A 74 -5.78 -7.44 -8.27
C SER A 74 -5.05 -6.32 -7.56
N PHE A 75 -3.71 -6.33 -7.66
CA PHE A 75 -2.84 -5.29 -7.13
C PHE A 75 -3.23 -3.89 -7.65
N HIS A 76 -3.57 -3.79 -8.93
CA HIS A 76 -3.90 -2.50 -9.54
C HIS A 76 -5.20 -1.93 -8.95
N HIS A 77 -6.22 -2.77 -8.76
CA HIS A 77 -7.47 -2.36 -8.12
C HIS A 77 -7.27 -1.98 -6.65
N ALA A 78 -6.49 -2.77 -5.91
CA ALA A 78 -6.12 -2.45 -4.54
C ALA A 78 -5.42 -1.09 -4.44
N MET A 79 -4.45 -0.83 -5.32
CA MET A 79 -3.66 0.40 -5.28
C MET A 79 -4.50 1.61 -5.70
N ASP A 80 -5.31 1.49 -6.75
CA ASP A 80 -6.21 2.56 -7.20
C ASP A 80 -7.24 2.91 -6.12
N ALA A 81 -7.84 1.91 -5.46
CA ALA A 81 -8.79 2.13 -4.37
C ALA A 81 -8.13 2.84 -3.17
N ALA A 82 -7.00 2.33 -2.67
CA ALA A 82 -6.30 2.94 -1.55
C ALA A 82 -5.76 4.34 -1.89
N TYR A 83 -5.29 4.56 -3.12
CA TYR A 83 -4.78 5.85 -3.56
C TYR A 83 -5.89 6.91 -3.65
N ARG A 84 -7.06 6.57 -4.20
CA ARG A 84 -8.22 7.48 -4.22
C ARG A 84 -8.66 7.87 -2.81
N GLN A 85 -8.79 6.90 -1.92
CA GLN A 85 -9.14 7.18 -0.54
C GLN A 85 -8.06 8.01 0.17
N ALA A 86 -6.77 7.75 -0.08
CA ALA A 86 -5.70 8.57 0.48
C ALA A 86 -5.72 10.02 -0.04
N LEU A 87 -6.12 10.25 -1.30
CA LEU A 87 -6.37 11.60 -1.84
C LEU A 87 -7.54 12.27 -1.13
N GLU A 88 -8.65 11.56 -0.93
CA GLU A 88 -9.82 12.08 -0.19
C GLU A 88 -9.42 12.51 1.23
N LEU A 89 -8.63 11.68 1.93
CA LEU A 89 -8.09 12.02 3.26
C LEU A 89 -7.18 13.25 3.22
N ALA A 90 -6.36 13.41 2.18
CA ALA A 90 -5.49 14.58 2.04
C ALA A 90 -6.30 15.87 1.75
N HIS A 91 -7.46 15.74 1.12
CA HIS A 91 -8.38 16.85 0.89
C HIS A 91 -9.17 17.23 2.15
N LEU A 92 -9.27 16.36 3.16
CA LEU A 92 -9.92 16.70 4.41
C LEU A 92 -9.21 17.86 5.12
N ARG A 93 -10.02 18.83 5.57
CA ARG A 93 -9.51 20.07 6.14
C ARG A 93 -8.81 19.86 7.49
N TYR A 94 -9.31 18.92 8.29
CA TYR A 94 -8.84 18.68 9.65
C TYR A 94 -8.85 17.19 10.00
N ALA A 95 -7.99 16.80 10.95
CA ALA A 95 -7.86 15.42 11.42
C ALA A 95 -9.13 14.84 12.08
N TRP A 96 -10.05 15.68 12.55
CA TRP A 96 -11.32 15.25 13.17
C TRP A 96 -12.40 14.86 12.16
N ALA A 97 -12.22 15.17 10.87
CA ALA A 97 -13.19 14.80 9.82
C ALA A 97 -13.23 13.28 9.52
N LEU A 98 -12.43 12.48 10.24
CA LEU A 98 -12.37 11.02 10.15
C LEU A 98 -13.22 10.30 11.21
N ALA A 99 -13.88 11.04 12.11
CA ALA A 99 -14.49 10.49 13.32
C ALA A 99 -16.01 10.31 13.28
N GLU A 100 -16.63 10.18 12.09
CA GLU A 100 -18.07 9.88 11.94
C GLU A 100 -18.31 8.50 11.34
#